data_AF-A0A7L8G9N1-F1
#
_entry.id   AF-A0A7L8G9N1-F1
#
_cell.length_a   1.000
_cell.length_b   1.000
_cell.length_c   1.000
_cell.angle_alpha   90.00
_cell.angle_beta   90.00
_cell.angle_gamma   90.00
#
_symmetry.space_group_name_H-M   'P 1'
#
loop_
_entity.id
_entity.type
_entity.pdbx_description
1 polymer ?
#
loop_
_entity_poly.entity_id
_entity_poly.type
_entity_poly.pdbx_seq_one_letter_code
_entity_poly.pdbx_strand_id
1 'polypeptide(L)' 'VEIGESVRGEDVYIVQSGCGAINDNLMEMLIMINACKIASSYRVTAVIPVFPYARQDKKDK' A
#
# COMPACT_ATOMS: atom_id res chain seq x y z
N VAL A 1 -2.39 8.93 8.46
CA VAL A 1 -3.47 8.06 7.95
C VAL A 1 -4.20 7.51 9.15
N GLU A 2 -5.50 7.75 9.23
CA GLU A 2 -6.38 7.23 10.27
C GLU A 2 -7.46 6.38 9.61
N ILE A 3 -7.72 5.19 10.16
CA ILE A 3 -8.77 4.29 9.66
C ILE A 3 -10.02 4.59 10.49
N GLY A 4 -11.09 5.06 9.83
CA GLY A 4 -12.31 5.51 10.50
C GLY A 4 -13.19 4.39 11.05
N GLU A 5 -12.83 3.12 10.83
CA GLU A 5 -13.59 1.95 11.27
C GLU A 5 -12.66 0.82 11.76
N SER A 6 -13.22 -0.12 12.51
CA SER A 6 -12.47 -1.29 12.98
C SER A 6 -12.25 -2.29 11.85
N VAL A 7 -10.99 -2.59 11.56
CA VAL A 7 -10.56 -3.59 10.54
C VAL A 7 -10.04 -4.90 11.17
N ARG A 8 -10.26 -5.11 12.48
CA ARG A 8 -9.74 -6.27 13.21
C ARG A 8 -10.36 -7.58 12.69
N GLY A 9 -9.52 -8.53 12.30
CA GLY A 9 -9.97 -9.84 11.80
C GLY A 9 -10.51 -9.83 10.37
N GLU A 10 -10.52 -8.67 9.70
CA GLU A 10 -11.06 -8.51 8.35
C GLU A 10 -10.01 -8.70 7.25
N ASP A 11 -10.49 -9.00 6.05
CA ASP A 11 -9.72 -9.01 4.81
C ASP A 11 -9.73 -7.61 4.17
N VAL A 12 -8.61 -6.88 4.28
CA VAL A 12 -8.50 -5.51 3.78
C VAL A 12 -7.83 -5.49 2.40
N TYR A 13 -8.42 -4.74 1.47
CA TYR A 13 -7.86 -4.49 0.14
C TYR A 13 -7.53 -3.02 -0.01
N ILE A 14 -6.25 -2.69 -0.19
CA ILE A 14 -5.77 -1.32 -0.38
C ILE A 14 -5.52 -1.12 -1.87
N VAL A 15 -6.31 -0.27 -2.51
CA VAL A 15 -6.17 0.06 -3.94
C VAL A 15 -5.42 1.37 -4.06
N GLN A 16 -4.19 1.33 -4.57
CA GLN A 16 -3.41 2.54 -4.82
C GLN A 16 -2.56 2.41 -6.08
N SER A 17 -2.47 3.50 -6.85
CA SER A 17 -1.70 3.53 -8.11
C SER A 17 -0.38 4.29 -7.98
N GLY A 18 0.68 3.78 -8.61
CA GLY A 18 2.00 4.43 -8.65
C GLY A 18 2.16 5.49 -9.75
N CYS A 19 1.13 6.30 -10.06
CA CYS A 19 1.21 7.37 -11.05
C CYS A 19 1.22 8.77 -10.42
N GLY A 20 1.87 9.75 -11.08
CA GLY A 20 1.98 11.11 -10.56
C GLY A 20 3.09 11.25 -9.52
N ALA A 21 2.74 11.60 -8.27
CA ALA A 21 3.67 11.70 -7.15
C ALA A 21 4.03 10.30 -6.59
N ILE A 22 4.87 9.56 -7.33
CA ILE A 22 5.15 8.13 -7.08
C ILE A 22 5.61 7.86 -5.64
N ASN A 23 6.52 8.67 -5.12
CA ASN A 23 7.05 8.50 -3.76
C ASN A 23 5.99 8.71 -2.69
N ASP A 24 5.16 9.75 -2.84
CA ASP A 24 4.13 10.09 -1.87
C ASP A 24 3.05 9.01 -1.86
N ASN A 25 2.59 8.57 -3.04
CA ASN A 25 1.61 7.48 -3.16
C ASN A 25 2.14 6.15 -2.59
N LEU A 26 3.43 5.85 -2.83
CA LEU A 26 4.07 4.66 -2.27
C LEU A 26 4.15 4.74 -0.75
N MET A 27 4.59 5.88 -0.20
CA MET A 27 4.66 6.09 1.25
C MET A 27 3.27 6.03 1.89
N GLU A 28 2.27 6.65 1.29
CA GLU A 28 0.90 6.62 1.77
C GLU A 28 0.34 5.19 1.84
N MET A 29 0.56 4.39 0.78
CA MET A 29 0.18 2.99 0.74
C MET A 29 0.88 2.17 1.82
N LEU A 30 2.19 2.35 2.01
CA LEU A 30 2.95 1.65 3.05
C LEU A 30 2.46 2.02 4.46
N ILE A 31 2.11 3.29 4.69
CA ILE A 31 1.54 3.75 5.96
C ILE A 31 0.15 3.14 6.19
N MET A 32 -0.71 3.05 5.15
CA MET A 32 -2.00 2.36 5.24
C MET A 32 -1.85 0.87 5.58
N ILE A 33 -0.93 0.17 4.92
CA ILE A 33 -0.62 -1.25 5.22
C ILE A 33 -0.18 -1.40 6.68
N ASN A 34 0.71 -0.51 7.15
CA ASN A 34 1.16 -0.52 8.53
C ASN A 34 0.03 -0.27 9.53
N ALA A 35 -0.87 0.68 9.24
CA ALA A 35 -2.03 0.96 10.06
C ALA A 35 -2.98 -0.26 10.16
N CYS A 36 -3.25 -0.94 9.05
CA CYS A 36 -4.07 -2.16 9.04
C CYS A 36 -3.43 -3.30 9.85
N LYS A 37 -2.10 -3.45 9.71
CA LYS A 37 -1.34 -4.45 10.45
C LYS A 37 -1.38 -4.20 11.96
N ILE A 38 -1.22 -2.96 12.41
CA ILE A 38 -1.33 -2.59 13.84
C ILE A 38 -2.76 -2.79 14.35
N ALA A 39 -3.77 -2.48 13.52
CA ALA A 39 -5.18 -2.70 13.82
C ALA A 39 -5.60 -4.19 13.84
N SER A 40 -4.67 -5.12 13.60
CA SER A 40 -4.89 -6.58 13.64
C SER A 40 -5.89 -7.06 12.57
N SER A 41 -5.80 -6.53 11.35
CA SER A 41 -6.46 -7.12 10.18
C SER A 41 -5.99 -8.56 9.96
N TYR A 42 -6.88 -9.45 9.51
CA TYR A 42 -6.52 -10.84 9.21
C TYR A 42 -5.60 -10.91 7.98
N ARG A 43 -5.91 -10.14 6.94
CA ARG A 43 -5.12 -10.07 5.71
C ARG A 43 -5.14 -8.66 5.15
N VAL A 44 -4.02 -8.26 4.54
CA VAL A 44 -3.91 -7.00 3.80
C VAL A 44 -3.42 -7.32 2.39
N THR A 45 -4.25 -7.04 1.38
CA THR A 45 -3.92 -7.22 -0.03
C THR A 45 -3.74 -5.86 -0.69
N ALA A 46 -2.54 -5.57 -1.17
CA ALA A 46 -2.28 -4.37 -1.95
C ALA A 46 -2.61 -4.61 -3.43
N VAL A 47 -3.56 -3.86 -3.96
CA VAL A 47 -3.93 -3.88 -5.38
C VAL A 47 -3.28 -2.67 -6.04
N ILE A 48 -2.28 -2.93 -6.88
CA ILE A 48 -1.45 -1.89 -7.49
C ILE A 48 -1.56 -1.98 -9.02
N PRO A 49 -2.48 -1.21 -9.65
CA PRO A 49 -2.68 -1.27 -11.11
C PRO A 49 -1.44 -0.87 -11.92
N VAL A 50 -0.66 0.10 -11.41
CA VAL A 50 0.62 0.53 -12.00
C VAL A 50 1.69 0.41 -10.93
N PHE A 51 2.54 -0.62 -11.06
CA PHE A 51 3.56 -0.91 -10.06
C PHE A 51 4.65 0.17 -10.07
N PRO A 52 4.86 0.87 -8.94
CA PRO A 52 5.86 1.93 -8.87
C PRO A 52 7.27 1.34 -9.08
N TYR A 53 8.14 2.10 -9.76
CA TYR A 53 9.53 1.71 -10.03
C TYR A 53 9.74 0.43 -10.85
N ALA A 54 8.71 -0.10 -11.52
CA ALA A 54 8.81 -1.36 -12.28
C ALA A 54 9.93 -1.41 -13.35
N ARG A 55 10.40 -0.25 -13.84
CA ARG A 55 11.47 -0.14 -14.85
C ARG A 55 12.89 -0.08 -14.27
N GLN A 56 13.03 0.05 -12.95
CA GLN A 56 14.32 0.09 -12.24
C GLN A 56 14.65 -1.28 -11.62
N ASP A 57 14.30 -2.36 -12.32
CA ASP A 57 14.55 -3.74 -11.90
C ASP A 57 16.02 -4.15 -12.08
N LYS A 58 16.76 -3.43 -12.92
CA LYS A 58 18.17 -3.67 -13.22
C LYS A 58 19.04 -2.52 -12.72
N LYS A 59 20.26 -2.87 -12.34
CA LYS A 59 21.31 -1.89 -12.07
C LYS A 59 21.82 -1.36 -13.41
N ASP A 60 21.87 -0.05 -13.57
CA ASP A 60 22.59 0.57 -14.68
C ASP A 60 24.07 0.17 -14.59
N LYS A 61 24.68 -0.16 -15.74
CA LYS A 61 26.11 -0.48 -15.82
C LYS A 61 26.96 0.75 -15.49
#